data_AF-A0A3M1H2M4-F1
#
_entry.id   AF-A0A3M1H2M4-F1
#
_cell.length_a   1.000
_cell.length_b   1.000
_cell.length_c   1.000
_cell.angle_alpha   90.00
_cell.angle_beta   90.00
_cell.angle_gamma   90.00
#
_symmetry.space_group_name_H-M   'P 1'
#
loop_
_entity.id
_entity.type
_entity.pdbx_description
1 polymer ?
#
loop_
_entity_poly.entity_id
_entity_poly.type
_entity_poly.pdbx_seq_one_letter_code
_entity_poly.pdbx_strand_id
1 'polypeptide(L)'
;MMWESSCWPWLCLSSWPRESGSSITSTSLSTAMPTGKLSTPLITFWMKTRGEVEMSEEQILLTPQAAAGELDVSPATLRRWADEFGDFLSPVASPGERRGHRRYTEADMDVLRQVKQLLAEGLTYEQVRQRLADGNTAAGPDPNGAGPAEETVVRVEPADEPEPAQPETSLVSAEAMKESPALAFLNHTLAALSETQQSILNSQAANRELLGVLIQDNFNLKEENARLRERITEVERTLARVRQEDEWRRETLRQELDSRIAAIQKMAADALVAAQSVEVPEIKTIQRKPGCLGALLGMSGDTQIVTTPRKKKPAGGKPAPPSGPASGPAPGAMYPRPTRPPE
;
A
#
# COMPACT_ATOMS: atom_id res chain seq x y z
N MET A 1 43.25 30.62 -12.73
CA MET A 1 41.93 30.56 -12.07
C MET A 1 40.94 30.00 -13.09
N MET A 2 41.05 28.73 -13.49
CA MET A 2 40.53 27.52 -12.81
C MET A 2 39.05 27.64 -12.47
N TRP A 3 38.18 27.35 -13.44
CA TRP A 3 36.87 26.76 -13.18
C TRP A 3 36.80 25.48 -14.01
N GLU A 4 36.88 24.37 -13.28
CA GLU A 4 36.90 23.01 -13.78
C GLU A 4 35.51 22.55 -14.23
N SER A 5 35.54 21.83 -15.35
CA SER A 5 34.55 20.88 -15.80
C SER A 5 34.22 19.86 -14.71
N SER A 6 32.95 19.54 -14.54
CA SER A 6 32.53 18.31 -13.87
C SER A 6 31.32 17.72 -14.59
N CYS A 7 31.62 16.90 -15.59
CA CYS A 7 30.76 15.85 -16.10
C CYS A 7 30.48 14.84 -14.97
N TRP A 8 29.22 14.47 -14.78
CA TRP A 8 28.83 13.32 -13.96
C TRP A 8 28.57 12.12 -14.87
N PRO A 9 29.28 10.99 -14.72
CA PRO A 9 29.00 9.76 -15.46
C PRO A 9 27.92 8.93 -14.75
N TRP A 10 26.80 8.74 -15.44
CA TRP A 10 25.92 7.58 -15.27
C TRP A 10 26.52 6.40 -16.04
N LEU A 11 26.71 5.25 -15.37
CA LEU A 11 26.68 3.85 -15.87
C LEU A 11 27.81 2.96 -15.30
N CYS A 12 27.40 2.01 -14.44
CA CYS A 12 27.89 0.64 -14.25
C CYS A 12 26.97 0.01 -13.18
N LEU A 13 25.82 -0.57 -13.54
CA LEU A 13 25.61 -1.93 -14.04
C LEU A 13 26.15 -3.05 -13.12
N SER A 14 25.24 -3.97 -12.81
CA SER A 14 25.44 -5.40 -12.46
C SER A 14 25.62 -5.78 -10.98
N SER A 15 24.59 -6.40 -10.40
CA SER A 15 24.65 -7.76 -9.81
C SER A 15 23.57 -7.93 -8.73
N TRP A 16 22.48 -8.60 -9.07
CA TRP A 16 21.56 -9.17 -8.09
C TRP A 16 21.47 -10.68 -8.35
N PRO A 17 21.79 -11.54 -7.35
CA PRO A 17 21.81 -12.97 -7.54
C PRO A 17 20.39 -13.56 -7.42
N ARG A 18 20.17 -14.53 -8.30
CA ARG A 18 19.04 -15.45 -8.39
C ARG A 18 19.32 -16.61 -7.45
N GLU A 19 18.58 -16.74 -6.35
CA GLU A 19 18.60 -17.95 -5.53
C GLU A 19 17.31 -18.76 -5.69
N SER A 20 17.56 -20.04 -5.92
CA SER A 20 16.66 -21.13 -6.22
C SER A 20 16.30 -21.92 -4.97
N GLY A 21 15.02 -22.27 -4.83
CA GLY A 21 14.57 -23.58 -4.33
C GLY A 21 14.62 -23.82 -2.83
N SER A 22 13.45 -24.07 -2.23
CA SER A 22 13.30 -25.15 -1.24
C SER A 22 11.83 -25.53 -1.02
N SER A 23 11.51 -26.74 -1.45
CA SER A 23 11.03 -27.84 -0.60
C SER A 23 9.78 -27.62 0.27
N ILE A 24 8.66 -28.00 -0.32
CA ILE A 24 7.62 -28.89 0.21
C ILE A 24 7.94 -29.47 1.60
N THR A 25 7.11 -29.15 2.61
CA THR A 25 6.69 -30.13 3.61
C THR A 25 5.20 -29.95 3.90
N SER A 26 4.45 -31.00 3.58
CA SER A 26 3.03 -31.15 3.87
C SER A 26 2.89 -31.62 5.32
N THR A 27 2.13 -30.89 6.14
CA THR A 27 1.74 -31.36 7.48
C THR A 27 0.23 -31.47 7.52
N SER A 28 -0.25 -32.72 7.51
CA SER A 28 -1.62 -33.11 7.79
C SER A 28 -1.92 -32.90 9.27
N LEU A 29 -3.02 -32.22 9.60
CA LEU A 29 -3.74 -32.49 10.85
C LEU A 29 -5.23 -32.66 10.55
N SER A 30 -5.61 -33.93 10.58
CA SER A 30 -6.96 -34.44 10.70
C SER A 30 -7.35 -34.37 12.18
N THR A 31 -8.51 -33.80 12.54
CA THR A 31 -9.26 -34.15 13.77
C THR A 31 -10.68 -33.55 13.76
N ALA A 32 -11.64 -34.47 13.87
CA ALA A 32 -12.96 -34.42 14.51
C ALA A 32 -14.12 -33.56 13.95
N MET A 33 -15.12 -34.30 13.43
CA MET A 33 -16.55 -33.96 13.44
C MET A 33 -17.10 -33.86 14.87
N PRO A 34 -18.19 -33.11 15.08
CA PRO A 34 -19.38 -33.77 15.60
C PRO A 34 -20.65 -33.46 14.82
N THR A 35 -21.45 -34.51 14.68
CA THR A 35 -22.81 -34.57 14.13
C THR A 35 -23.81 -33.82 15.00
N GLY A 36 -24.66 -33.00 14.38
CA GLY A 36 -25.85 -32.43 15.00
C GLY A 36 -26.89 -32.05 13.94
N LYS A 37 -27.83 -32.96 13.67
CA LYS A 37 -29.03 -32.75 12.86
C LYS A 37 -30.19 -32.28 13.74
N LEU A 38 -30.74 -31.10 13.46
CA LEU A 38 -32.14 -30.69 13.70
C LEU A 38 -32.46 -29.70 12.55
N SER A 39 -33.30 -30.00 11.54
CA SER A 39 -34.78 -29.92 11.56
C SER A 39 -35.22 -28.51 12.01
N THR A 40 -35.84 -27.60 11.24
CA THR A 40 -36.65 -27.59 10.00
C THR A 40 -36.79 -26.11 9.51
N PRO A 41 -37.45 -25.79 8.38
CA PRO A 41 -37.13 -24.65 7.51
C PRO A 41 -38.05 -23.43 7.70
N LEU A 42 -37.63 -22.28 7.19
CA LEU A 42 -38.44 -21.20 6.57
C LEU A 42 -37.58 -19.94 6.52
N ILE A 43 -37.13 -19.56 5.32
CA ILE A 43 -37.07 -18.21 4.74
C ILE A 43 -36.55 -18.42 3.31
N THR A 44 -37.44 -18.97 2.48
CA THR A 44 -37.44 -18.73 1.04
C THR A 44 -38.03 -17.33 0.85
N PHE A 45 -37.20 -16.31 0.79
CA PHE A 45 -37.65 -14.96 0.42
C PHE A 45 -36.46 -14.16 -0.11
N TRP A 46 -36.17 -14.36 -1.41
CA TRP A 46 -35.69 -13.38 -2.41
C TRP A 46 -35.07 -14.12 -3.61
N MET A 47 -35.91 -14.80 -4.39
CA MET A 47 -35.55 -15.25 -5.73
C MET A 47 -36.85 -15.54 -6.52
N LYS A 48 -37.52 -14.50 -7.02
CA LYS A 48 -38.50 -14.63 -8.11
C LYS A 48 -38.82 -13.27 -8.77
N THR A 49 -38.31 -13.12 -9.99
CA THR A 49 -38.85 -12.40 -11.18
C THR A 49 -38.91 -10.86 -11.22
N ARG A 50 -37.96 -10.26 -11.93
CA ARG A 50 -38.11 -9.52 -13.22
C ARG A 50 -36.72 -8.94 -13.60
N GLY A 51 -36.11 -9.22 -14.75
CA GLY A 51 -36.52 -9.99 -15.91
C GLY A 51 -35.35 -10.81 -16.47
N GLU A 52 -35.73 -11.93 -17.08
CA GLU A 52 -34.95 -12.57 -18.13
C GLU A 52 -34.71 -11.52 -19.22
N VAL A 53 -33.54 -10.90 -19.22
CA VAL A 53 -32.91 -10.47 -20.47
C VAL A 53 -32.19 -11.71 -20.97
N GLU A 54 -32.54 -12.12 -22.17
CA GLU A 54 -31.92 -13.20 -22.93
C GLU A 54 -30.40 -13.20 -22.75
N MET A 55 -29.89 -14.19 -22.02
CA MET A 55 -28.47 -14.54 -21.91
C MET A 55 -28.01 -15.24 -23.20
N SER A 56 -28.22 -14.59 -24.34
CA SER A 56 -27.81 -15.06 -25.66
C SER A 56 -27.32 -13.91 -26.54
N GLU A 57 -26.43 -13.09 -25.99
CA GLU A 57 -25.35 -12.54 -26.79
C GLU A 57 -24.13 -13.42 -26.51
N GLU A 58 -23.58 -14.04 -27.55
CA GLU A 58 -22.24 -14.60 -27.48
C GLU A 58 -21.31 -13.50 -26.97
N GLN A 59 -20.95 -13.53 -25.69
CA GLN A 59 -19.97 -12.62 -25.13
C GLN A 59 -18.64 -12.95 -25.79
N ILE A 60 -18.35 -12.27 -26.90
CA ILE A 60 -17.08 -12.37 -27.60
C ILE A 60 -16.05 -11.82 -26.62
N LEU A 61 -15.32 -12.73 -25.98
CA LEU A 61 -14.27 -12.37 -25.04
C LEU A 61 -13.02 -11.99 -25.83
N LEU A 62 -12.81 -10.69 -26.03
CA LEU A 62 -11.67 -10.17 -26.77
C LEU A 62 -10.36 -10.48 -26.03
N THR A 63 -9.36 -10.88 -26.80
CA THR A 63 -7.98 -11.01 -26.29
C THR A 63 -7.37 -9.61 -26.10
N PRO A 64 -6.37 -9.46 -25.22
CA PRO A 64 -5.75 -8.16 -24.98
C PRO A 64 -5.14 -7.52 -26.23
N GLN A 65 -4.71 -8.33 -27.19
CA GLN A 65 -4.14 -7.82 -28.44
C GLN A 65 -5.23 -7.33 -29.41
N ALA A 66 -6.38 -8.01 -29.46
CA ALA A 66 -7.53 -7.56 -30.25
C ALA A 66 -8.12 -6.25 -29.68
N ALA A 67 -8.33 -6.21 -28.36
CA ALA A 67 -8.83 -5.01 -27.66
C ALA A 67 -7.89 -3.80 -27.84
N ALA A 68 -6.57 -4.02 -27.76
CA ALA A 68 -5.59 -2.96 -28.01
C ALA A 68 -5.64 -2.43 -29.44
N GLY A 69 -5.82 -3.32 -30.42
CA GLY A 69 -5.97 -2.93 -31.83
C GLY A 69 -7.25 -2.15 -32.10
N GLU A 70 -8.36 -2.54 -31.49
CA GLU A 70 -9.65 -1.85 -31.65
C GLU A 70 -9.64 -0.45 -31.02
N LEU A 71 -9.01 -0.31 -29.85
CA LEU A 71 -8.86 0.98 -29.17
C LEU A 71 -7.74 1.84 -29.75
N ASP A 72 -6.96 1.35 -30.71
CA ASP A 72 -5.76 2.01 -31.25
C ASP A 72 -4.80 2.49 -30.13
N VAL A 73 -4.50 1.60 -29.20
CA VAL A 73 -3.56 1.85 -28.07
C VAL A 73 -2.54 0.73 -27.96
N SER A 74 -1.39 1.01 -27.36
CA SER A 74 -0.40 -0.04 -27.12
C SER A 74 -0.91 -1.09 -26.11
N PRO A 75 -0.53 -2.38 -26.23
CA PRO A 75 -0.90 -3.41 -25.26
C PRO A 75 -0.41 -3.11 -23.83
N ALA A 76 0.67 -2.34 -23.68
CA ALA A 76 1.16 -1.91 -22.37
C ALA A 76 0.24 -0.86 -21.73
N THR A 77 -0.24 0.10 -22.52
CA THR A 77 -1.22 1.11 -22.09
C THR A 77 -2.51 0.45 -21.64
N LEU A 78 -3.03 -0.51 -22.43
CA LEU A 78 -4.24 -1.25 -22.08
C LEU A 78 -4.10 -2.02 -20.76
N ARG A 79 -2.94 -2.64 -20.50
CA ARG A 79 -2.68 -3.32 -19.22
C ARG A 79 -2.71 -2.34 -18.05
N ARG A 80 -2.07 -1.17 -18.21
CA ARG A 80 -2.07 -0.12 -17.18
C ARG A 80 -3.49 0.37 -16.91
N TRP A 81 -4.29 0.63 -17.95
CA TRP A 81 -5.69 1.03 -17.77
C TRP A 81 -6.52 -0.05 -17.09
N ALA A 82 -6.32 -1.32 -17.44
CA ALA A 82 -7.01 -2.42 -16.78
C ALA A 82 -6.62 -2.61 -15.30
N ASP A 83 -5.41 -2.17 -14.90
CA ASP A 83 -4.99 -2.13 -13.49
C ASP A 83 -5.59 -0.91 -12.76
N GLU A 84 -5.58 0.27 -13.38
CA GLU A 84 -6.05 1.53 -12.78
C GLU A 84 -7.59 1.64 -12.68
N PHE A 85 -8.32 1.02 -13.61
CA PHE A 85 -9.78 1.08 -13.70
C PHE A 85 -10.44 -0.29 -13.49
N GLY A 86 -9.72 -1.24 -12.88
CA GLY A 86 -10.19 -2.61 -12.66
C GLY A 86 -11.51 -2.70 -11.89
N ASP A 87 -11.83 -1.72 -11.05
CA ASP A 87 -13.08 -1.64 -10.29
C ASP A 87 -14.33 -1.42 -11.17
N PHE A 88 -14.14 -0.85 -12.37
CA PHE A 88 -15.21 -0.58 -13.34
C PHE A 88 -15.28 -1.62 -14.46
N LEU A 89 -14.32 -2.54 -14.50
CA LEU A 89 -14.24 -3.59 -15.50
C LEU A 89 -14.76 -4.91 -14.94
N SER A 90 -15.09 -5.83 -15.84
CA SER A 90 -15.51 -7.17 -15.48
C SER A 90 -14.41 -7.92 -14.71
N PRO A 91 -14.76 -8.87 -13.82
CA PRO A 91 -13.78 -9.67 -13.09
C PRO A 91 -12.85 -10.51 -14.00
N VAL A 92 -13.24 -10.70 -15.26
CA VAL A 92 -12.48 -11.44 -16.27
C VAL A 92 -11.44 -10.55 -16.96
N ALA A 93 -11.71 -9.24 -17.05
CA ALA A 93 -10.80 -8.25 -17.61
C ALA A 93 -9.65 -7.92 -16.64
N SER A 94 -9.92 -7.96 -15.33
CA SER A 94 -8.89 -7.81 -14.29
C SER A 94 -8.89 -9.02 -13.33
N PRO A 95 -8.16 -10.10 -13.66
CA PRO A 95 -8.08 -11.29 -12.80
C PRO A 95 -7.35 -11.04 -11.46
N GLY A 96 -6.92 -9.80 -11.17
CA GLY A 96 -6.15 -9.45 -9.99
C GLY A 96 -4.87 -10.30 -9.86
N GLU A 97 -4.53 -10.68 -8.64
CA GLU A 97 -3.39 -11.58 -8.34
C GLU A 97 -3.60 -13.03 -8.81
N ARG A 98 -4.79 -13.38 -9.32
CA ARG A 98 -5.06 -14.73 -9.79
C ARG A 98 -4.40 -14.93 -11.17
N ARG A 99 -3.73 -16.07 -11.33
CA ARG A 99 -3.11 -16.48 -12.60
C ARG A 99 -4.19 -16.76 -13.65
N GLY A 100 -4.65 -15.74 -14.35
CA GLY A 100 -5.61 -15.81 -15.45
C GLY A 100 -5.20 -14.89 -16.61
N HIS A 101 -5.63 -15.22 -17.82
CA HIS A 101 -5.46 -14.34 -18.99
C HIS A 101 -6.59 -13.31 -19.02
N ARG A 102 -6.24 -12.02 -19.14
CA ARG A 102 -7.23 -10.94 -19.25
C ARG A 102 -8.07 -11.15 -20.50
N ARG A 103 -9.39 -11.07 -20.36
CA ARG A 103 -10.32 -11.04 -21.49
C ARG A 103 -11.34 -9.94 -21.29
N TYR A 104 -11.62 -9.22 -22.36
CA TYR A 104 -12.49 -8.06 -22.31
C TYR A 104 -13.84 -8.42 -22.94
N THR A 105 -14.91 -8.06 -22.25
CA THR A 105 -16.27 -8.09 -22.78
C THR A 105 -16.55 -6.81 -23.57
N GLU A 106 -17.62 -6.77 -24.36
CA GLU A 106 -18.01 -5.55 -25.08
C GLU A 106 -18.27 -4.38 -24.11
N ALA A 107 -18.90 -4.66 -22.96
CA ALA A 107 -19.10 -3.66 -21.91
C ALA A 107 -17.78 -3.10 -21.36
N ASP A 108 -16.74 -3.94 -21.23
CA ASP A 108 -15.41 -3.47 -20.84
C ASP A 108 -14.80 -2.55 -21.90
N MET A 109 -15.07 -2.83 -23.19
CA MET A 109 -14.61 -2.00 -24.30
C MET A 109 -15.27 -0.62 -24.27
N ASP A 110 -16.56 -0.52 -23.95
CA ASP A 110 -17.25 0.77 -23.77
C ASP A 110 -16.62 1.63 -22.67
N VAL A 111 -16.34 1.03 -21.52
CA VAL A 111 -15.65 1.72 -20.42
C VAL A 111 -14.27 2.19 -20.85
N LEU A 112 -13.51 1.35 -21.55
CA LEU A 112 -12.17 1.70 -22.03
C LEU A 112 -12.20 2.78 -23.14
N ARG A 113 -13.24 2.81 -23.99
CA ARG A 113 -13.47 3.90 -24.96
C ARG A 113 -13.72 5.23 -24.24
N GLN A 114 -14.53 5.21 -23.18
CA GLN A 114 -14.77 6.41 -22.36
C GLN A 114 -13.50 6.89 -21.64
N VAL A 115 -12.74 5.97 -21.05
CA VAL A 115 -11.43 6.28 -20.44
C VAL A 115 -10.50 6.96 -21.46
N LYS A 116 -10.42 6.42 -22.69
CA LYS A 116 -9.62 7.02 -23.76
C LYS A 116 -10.05 8.45 -24.07
N GLN A 117 -11.35 8.71 -24.19
CA GLN A 117 -11.89 10.05 -24.46
C GLN A 117 -11.57 11.03 -23.32
N LEU A 118 -11.83 10.65 -22.07
CA LEU A 118 -11.58 11.51 -20.91
C LEU A 118 -10.09 11.81 -20.71
N LEU A 119 -9.21 10.85 -20.99
CA LEU A 119 -7.76 11.09 -20.98
C LEU A 119 -7.32 12.01 -22.12
N ALA A 120 -7.96 11.93 -23.30
CA ALA A 120 -7.70 12.84 -24.42
C ALA A 120 -8.17 14.28 -24.12
N GLU A 121 -9.20 14.46 -23.29
CA GLU A 121 -9.62 15.76 -22.75
C GLU A 121 -8.63 16.35 -21.72
N GLY A 122 -7.61 15.58 -21.31
CA GLY A 122 -6.59 16.01 -20.37
C GLY A 122 -6.93 15.80 -18.90
N LEU A 123 -7.95 14.99 -18.58
CA LEU A 123 -8.28 14.65 -17.19
C LEU A 123 -7.21 13.73 -16.60
N THR A 124 -7.00 13.86 -15.29
CA THR A 124 -6.12 12.95 -14.54
C THR A 124 -6.84 11.63 -14.22
N TYR A 125 -6.09 10.56 -13.95
CA TYR A 125 -6.65 9.22 -13.66
C TYR A 125 -7.70 9.24 -12.53
N GLU A 126 -7.49 10.04 -11.47
CA GLU A 126 -8.46 10.17 -10.37
C GLU A 126 -9.76 10.85 -10.81
N GLN A 127 -9.66 11.88 -11.65
CA GLN A 127 -10.84 12.57 -12.19
C GLN A 127 -11.63 11.67 -13.13
N VAL A 128 -10.94 10.86 -13.94
CA VAL A 128 -11.58 9.84 -14.79
C VAL A 128 -12.33 8.81 -13.94
N ARG A 129 -11.71 8.29 -12.86
CA ARG A 129 -12.37 7.37 -11.92
C ARG A 129 -13.65 7.97 -11.33
N GLN A 130 -13.60 9.23 -10.92
CA GLN A 130 -14.77 9.91 -10.36
C GLN A 130 -15.87 10.07 -11.40
N ARG A 131 -15.53 10.48 -12.62
CA ARG A 131 -16.47 10.64 -13.74
C ARG A 131 -17.18 9.31 -14.09
N LEU A 132 -16.43 8.21 -14.12
CA LEU A 132 -16.98 6.87 -14.36
C LEU A 132 -17.89 6.40 -13.23
N ALA A 133 -17.55 6.69 -11.97
CA ALA A 133 -18.40 6.36 -10.83
C ALA A 133 -19.73 7.13 -10.87
N ASP A 134 -19.70 8.42 -11.22
CA ASP A 134 -20.89 9.25 -11.36
C ASP A 134 -21.79 8.76 -12.51
N GLY A 135 -21.20 8.41 -13.66
CA GLY A 135 -21.91 7.88 -14.82
C GLY A 135 -22.55 6.51 -14.58
N ASN A 136 -21.90 5.63 -13.80
CA ASN A 136 -22.42 4.30 -13.49
C ASN A 136 -23.53 4.34 -12.40
N THR A 137 -23.51 5.35 -11.52
CA THR A 137 -24.52 5.50 -10.45
C THR A 137 -25.83 6.12 -10.98
N ALA A 138 -25.78 6.89 -12.06
CA ALA A 138 -26.95 7.48 -12.71
C ALA A 138 -27.83 6.48 -13.49
N ALA A 139 -27.44 5.19 -13.54
CA ALA A 139 -28.17 4.11 -14.21
C ALA A 139 -28.96 3.18 -13.25
N GLY A 140 -29.30 3.66 -12.04
CA GLY A 140 -30.27 3.03 -11.14
C GLY A 140 -31.71 3.53 -11.41
N PRO A 141 -32.77 2.72 -11.22
CA PRO A 141 -34.12 3.09 -11.62
C PRO A 141 -34.70 4.14 -10.67
N ASP A 142 -34.83 5.38 -11.15
CA ASP A 142 -35.55 6.43 -10.45
C ASP A 142 -37.06 6.13 -10.41
N PRO A 143 -37.69 6.05 -9.21
CA PRO A 143 -39.12 6.12 -9.06
C PRO A 143 -39.48 7.53 -8.58
N ASN A 144 -39.28 8.56 -9.42
CA ASN A 144 -40.07 9.78 -9.25
C ASN A 144 -40.03 10.65 -10.51
N GLY A 145 -40.98 10.39 -11.39
CA GLY A 145 -41.36 11.34 -12.41
C GLY A 145 -42.01 12.57 -11.79
N ALA A 146 -41.47 13.73 -12.13
CA ALA A 146 -42.20 14.99 -12.19
C ALA A 146 -41.48 15.94 -13.15
N GLY A 147 -41.72 15.76 -14.45
CA GLY A 147 -41.80 16.92 -15.36
C GLY A 147 -43.04 17.77 -14.99
N PRO A 148 -43.15 19.01 -15.47
CA PRO A 148 -43.33 19.28 -16.91
C PRO A 148 -42.58 20.58 -17.34
N ALA A 149 -42.55 21.09 -18.57
CA ALA A 149 -43.20 20.85 -19.86
C ALA A 149 -42.20 21.38 -20.93
N GLU A 150 -41.95 20.65 -22.02
CA GLU A 150 -42.51 20.91 -23.36
C GLU A 150 -42.09 22.23 -24.01
N GLU A 151 -41.25 22.13 -25.05
CA GLU A 151 -41.54 22.83 -26.31
C GLU A 151 -41.18 21.92 -27.48
N THR A 152 -42.22 21.49 -28.18
CA THR A 152 -42.20 20.58 -29.33
C THR A 152 -42.73 21.39 -30.50
N VAL A 153 -41.92 21.67 -31.53
CA VAL A 153 -42.45 22.10 -32.82
C VAL A 153 -41.66 21.46 -33.97
N VAL A 154 -42.27 20.37 -34.46
CA VAL A 154 -42.53 20.03 -35.87
C VAL A 154 -41.35 19.67 -36.79
N ARG A 155 -41.28 18.35 -37.03
CA ARG A 155 -40.76 17.68 -38.22
C ARG A 155 -41.84 17.62 -39.31
N VAL A 156 -41.50 18.06 -40.52
CA VAL A 156 -42.15 17.66 -41.77
C VAL A 156 -41.05 17.25 -42.76
N GLU A 157 -41.11 16.00 -43.21
CA GLU A 157 -40.56 15.48 -44.47
C GLU A 157 -41.77 15.07 -45.34
N PRO A 158 -41.66 14.74 -46.65
CA PRO A 158 -40.56 14.85 -47.62
C PRO A 158 -41.04 15.41 -49.00
N ALA A 159 -40.18 15.27 -50.03
CA ALA A 159 -40.43 15.36 -51.48
C ALA A 159 -40.12 16.71 -52.16
N ASP A 160 -38.89 16.84 -52.66
CA ASP A 160 -38.60 16.93 -54.11
C ASP A 160 -37.07 17.01 -54.32
N GLU A 161 -36.50 15.93 -54.86
CA GLU A 161 -35.28 16.00 -55.69
C GLU A 161 -35.69 16.62 -57.04
N PRO A 162 -34.86 17.48 -57.67
CA PRO A 162 -33.67 16.95 -58.32
C PRO A 162 -32.41 17.85 -58.27
N GLU A 163 -31.28 17.16 -58.16
CA GLU A 163 -30.09 17.27 -59.03
C GLU A 163 -29.33 18.63 -59.15
N PRO A 164 -28.01 18.65 -58.92
CA PRO A 164 -27.21 19.87 -58.92
C PRO A 164 -26.97 20.42 -60.34
N ALA A 165 -27.35 21.69 -60.53
CA ALA A 165 -27.01 22.48 -61.70
C ALA A 165 -25.48 22.66 -61.81
N GLN A 166 -24.90 22.05 -62.84
CA GLN A 166 -23.61 22.44 -63.38
C GLN A 166 -23.69 23.83 -64.02
N PRO A 167 -22.65 24.67 -63.95
CA PRO A 167 -22.39 25.64 -64.99
C PRO A 167 -21.51 24.99 -66.06
N GLU A 168 -22.14 24.52 -67.12
CA GLU A 168 -21.46 24.31 -68.40
C GLU A 168 -21.17 25.66 -69.05
N THR A 169 -19.89 26.02 -69.14
CA THR A 169 -19.41 26.86 -70.25
C THR A 169 -18.17 26.23 -70.86
N SER A 170 -18.44 25.50 -71.93
CA SER A 170 -17.83 25.68 -73.25
C SER A 170 -16.34 25.37 -73.43
N LEU A 171 -16.10 24.15 -73.92
CA LEU A 171 -15.37 23.88 -75.17
C LEU A 171 -14.08 24.68 -75.37
N VAL A 172 -12.97 24.14 -74.87
CA VAL A 172 -11.71 24.17 -75.61
C VAL A 172 -11.36 22.73 -75.98
N SER A 173 -11.67 22.42 -77.24
CA SER A 173 -11.25 21.28 -78.06
C SER A 173 -10.38 20.23 -77.37
N ALA A 174 -11.03 19.11 -77.02
CA ALA A 174 -10.40 17.81 -77.06
C ALA A 174 -10.10 17.50 -78.53
N GLU A 175 -8.93 17.88 -79.03
CA GLU A 175 -8.20 17.17 -80.09
C GLU A 175 -6.87 17.92 -80.35
N ALA A 176 -5.76 17.21 -80.20
CA ALA A 176 -4.41 17.59 -80.63
C ALA A 176 -3.63 18.62 -79.77
N MET A 177 -3.29 18.23 -78.55
CA MET A 177 -1.89 18.37 -78.12
C MET A 177 -1.32 16.96 -77.98
N LYS A 178 -0.32 16.66 -78.81
CA LYS A 178 0.64 15.60 -78.49
C LYS A 178 1.11 15.90 -77.08
N GLU A 179 0.69 15.09 -76.11
CA GLU A 179 1.21 15.14 -74.75
C GLU A 179 2.72 15.09 -74.87
N SER A 180 3.37 16.26 -74.72
CA SER A 180 4.81 16.26 -74.75
C SER A 180 5.22 15.42 -73.54
N PRO A 181 6.07 14.40 -73.70
CA PRO A 181 6.54 13.59 -72.57
C PRO A 181 7.17 14.46 -71.46
N ALA A 182 7.61 15.68 -71.82
CA ALA A 182 8.03 16.72 -70.89
C ALA A 182 6.92 17.21 -69.93
N LEU A 183 5.69 17.42 -70.40
CA LEU A 183 4.57 17.84 -69.53
C LEU A 183 4.12 16.72 -68.58
N ALA A 184 4.07 15.48 -69.07
CA ALA A 184 3.78 14.32 -68.22
C ALA A 184 4.84 14.14 -67.12
N PHE A 185 6.13 14.34 -67.46
CA PHE A 185 7.22 14.32 -66.50
C PHE A 185 7.07 15.43 -65.44
N LEU A 186 6.73 16.66 -65.85
CA LEU A 186 6.50 17.76 -64.90
C LEU A 186 5.36 17.47 -63.93
N ASN A 187 4.24 16.93 -64.41
CA ASN A 187 3.13 16.52 -63.56
C ASN A 187 3.56 15.44 -62.56
N HIS A 188 4.35 14.45 -62.99
CA HIS A 188 4.89 13.43 -62.08
C HIS A 188 5.83 14.04 -61.02
N THR A 189 6.69 14.99 -61.41
CA THR A 189 7.57 15.66 -60.45
C THR A 189 6.80 16.54 -59.47
N LEU A 190 5.74 17.23 -59.90
CA LEU A 190 4.89 18.02 -59.01
C LEU A 190 4.10 17.14 -58.05
N ALA A 191 3.59 16.00 -58.52
CA ALA A 191 2.95 15.01 -57.67
C ALA A 191 3.93 14.45 -56.64
N ALA A 192 5.15 14.09 -57.05
CA ALA A 192 6.19 13.61 -56.14
C ALA A 192 6.64 14.69 -55.13
N LEU A 193 6.74 15.95 -55.55
CA LEU A 193 7.03 17.07 -54.65
C LEU A 193 5.89 17.32 -53.66
N SER A 194 4.64 17.24 -54.11
CA SER A 194 3.45 17.36 -53.26
C SER A 194 3.39 16.23 -52.23
N GLU A 195 3.68 15.00 -52.63
CA GLU A 195 3.74 13.84 -51.74
C GLU A 195 4.88 13.97 -50.72
N THR A 196 6.04 14.44 -51.15
CA THR A 196 7.16 14.72 -50.25
C THR A 196 6.81 15.81 -49.24
N GLN A 197 6.15 16.89 -49.68
CA GLN A 197 5.69 17.96 -48.80
C GLN A 197 4.65 17.46 -47.80
N GLN A 198 3.70 16.63 -48.23
CA GLN A 198 2.72 16.02 -47.35
C GLN A 198 3.39 15.12 -46.30
N SER A 199 4.38 14.32 -46.70
CA SER A 199 5.15 13.50 -45.78
C SER A 199 5.93 14.34 -44.77
N ILE A 200 6.53 15.46 -45.18
CA ILE A 200 7.26 16.34 -44.27
C ILE A 200 6.29 16.93 -43.24
N LEU A 201 5.11 17.40 -43.66
CA LEU A 201 4.09 17.93 -42.74
C LEU A 201 3.59 16.87 -41.76
N ASN A 202 3.33 15.64 -42.24
CA ASN A 202 2.94 14.53 -41.38
C ASN A 202 4.03 14.20 -40.35
N SER A 203 5.31 14.19 -40.77
CA SER A 203 6.43 13.96 -39.83
C SER A 203 6.57 15.09 -38.81
N GLN A 204 6.31 16.33 -39.21
CA GLN A 204 6.34 17.48 -38.30
C GLN A 204 5.19 17.43 -37.30
N ALA A 205 4.00 16.98 -37.71
CA ALA A 205 2.87 16.75 -36.81
C ALA A 205 3.21 15.67 -35.78
N ALA A 206 3.70 14.51 -36.24
CA ALA A 206 4.12 13.41 -35.36
C ALA A 206 5.21 13.83 -34.35
N ASN A 207 6.19 14.64 -34.78
CA ASN A 207 7.23 15.15 -33.88
C ASN A 207 6.66 16.08 -32.80
N ARG A 208 5.64 16.89 -33.12
CA ARG A 208 4.98 17.75 -32.12
C ARG A 208 4.17 16.93 -31.12
N GLU A 209 3.48 15.90 -31.58
CA GLU A 209 2.76 14.97 -30.70
C GLU A 209 3.72 14.26 -29.74
N LEU A 210 4.83 13.73 -30.25
CA LEU A 210 5.87 13.10 -29.43
C LEU A 210 6.44 14.09 -28.40
N LEU A 211 6.74 15.33 -28.83
CA LEU A 211 7.24 16.36 -27.92
C LEU A 211 6.20 16.69 -26.84
N GLY A 212 4.91 16.71 -27.18
CA GLY A 212 3.83 16.89 -26.21
C GLY A 212 3.82 15.80 -25.14
N VAL A 213 3.90 14.54 -25.53
CA VAL A 213 3.98 13.39 -24.60
C VAL A 213 5.22 13.48 -23.73
N LEU A 214 6.40 13.76 -24.30
CA LEU A 214 7.64 13.87 -23.54
C LEU A 214 7.62 15.02 -22.52
N ILE A 215 7.01 16.16 -22.89
CA ILE A 215 6.83 17.29 -21.98
C ILE A 215 5.89 16.89 -20.83
N GLN A 216 4.76 16.25 -21.15
CA GLN A 216 3.81 15.77 -20.16
C GLN A 216 4.45 14.78 -19.18
N ASP A 217 5.19 13.80 -19.71
CA ASP A 217 5.92 12.83 -18.91
C ASP A 217 6.98 13.51 -18.03
N ASN A 218 7.67 14.54 -18.56
CA ASN A 218 8.65 15.28 -17.78
C ASN A 218 8.00 16.00 -16.59
N PHE A 219 6.82 16.58 -16.78
CA PHE A 219 6.07 17.21 -15.69
C PHE A 219 5.60 16.18 -14.66
N ASN A 220 5.03 15.06 -15.11
CA ASN A 220 4.61 13.98 -14.23
C ASN A 220 5.79 13.44 -13.39
N LEU A 221 6.94 13.20 -14.03
CA LEU A 221 8.15 12.76 -13.34
C LEU A 221 8.69 13.80 -12.35
N LYS A 222 8.57 15.10 -12.65
CA LYS A 222 8.98 16.16 -11.72
C LYS A 222 8.09 16.19 -10.48
N GLU A 223 6.79 16.02 -10.65
CA GLU A 223 5.83 15.93 -9.55
C GLU A 223 6.12 14.71 -8.67
N GLU A 224 6.31 13.54 -9.27
CA GLU A 224 6.68 12.32 -8.55
C GLU A 224 8.02 12.47 -7.81
N ASN A 225 9.02 13.08 -8.44
CA ASN A 225 10.31 13.36 -7.80
C ASN A 225 10.18 14.33 -6.61
N ALA A 226 9.33 15.36 -6.72
CA ALA A 226 9.04 16.26 -5.60
C ALA A 226 8.38 15.50 -4.45
N ARG A 227 7.40 14.64 -4.76
CA ARG A 227 6.70 13.78 -3.79
C ARG A 227 7.64 12.79 -3.10
N LEU A 228 8.59 12.21 -3.84
CA LEU A 228 9.61 11.32 -3.27
C LEU A 228 10.54 12.07 -2.31
N ARG A 229 10.98 13.28 -2.67
CA ARG A 229 11.80 14.12 -1.78
C ARG A 229 11.05 14.42 -0.48
N GLU A 230 9.77 14.78 -0.55
CA GLU A 230 8.95 15.02 0.63
C GLU A 230 8.86 13.79 1.53
N ARG A 231 8.54 12.61 0.95
CA ARG A 231 8.48 11.35 1.69
C ARG A 231 9.81 10.97 2.34
N ILE A 232 10.93 11.19 1.66
CA ILE A 232 12.27 10.95 2.22
C ILE A 232 12.50 11.87 3.43
N THR A 233 12.21 13.17 3.30
CA THR A 233 12.38 14.09 4.44
C THR A 233 11.50 13.70 5.63
N GLU A 234 10.29 13.20 5.39
CA GLU A 234 9.43 12.74 6.48
C GLU A 234 9.96 11.46 7.13
N VAL A 235 10.42 10.50 6.32
CA VAL A 235 11.08 9.29 6.84
C VAL A 235 12.30 9.66 7.70
N GLU A 236 13.14 10.60 7.25
CA GLU A 236 14.28 11.09 8.04
C GLU A 236 13.85 11.70 9.38
N ARG A 237 12.79 12.53 9.38
CA ARG A 237 12.22 13.08 10.62
C ARG A 237 11.69 11.99 11.54
N THR A 238 10.98 10.99 11.00
CA THR A 238 10.47 9.88 11.81
C THR A 238 11.59 9.02 12.40
N LEU A 239 12.64 8.72 11.64
CA LEU A 239 13.80 8.00 12.12
C LEU A 239 14.55 8.76 13.20
N ALA A 240 14.67 10.09 13.08
CA ALA A 240 15.26 10.93 14.10
C ALA A 240 14.47 10.87 15.42
N ARG A 241 13.13 10.93 15.35
CA ARG A 241 12.26 10.78 16.52
C ARG A 241 12.44 9.41 17.20
N VAL A 242 12.41 8.33 16.42
CA VAL A 242 12.57 6.96 16.95
C VAL A 242 13.93 6.80 17.64
N ARG A 243 15.01 7.31 17.03
CA ARG A 243 16.34 7.27 17.64
C ARG A 243 16.40 8.02 18.97
N GLN A 244 15.83 9.21 19.04
CA GLN A 244 15.75 9.97 20.29
C GLN A 244 14.96 9.22 21.37
N GLU A 245 13.83 8.61 21.00
CA GLU A 245 13.04 7.80 21.94
C GLU A 245 13.83 6.58 22.44
N ASP A 246 14.58 5.91 21.56
CA ASP A 246 15.40 4.76 21.94
C ASP A 246 16.56 5.15 22.84
N GLU A 247 17.22 6.28 22.58
CA GLU A 247 18.25 6.85 23.45
C GLU A 247 17.67 7.20 24.82
N TRP A 248 16.49 7.84 24.86
CA TRP A 248 15.79 8.15 26.10
C TRP A 248 15.41 6.90 26.90
N ARG A 249 14.88 5.86 26.23
CA ARG A 249 14.56 4.57 26.87
C ARG A 249 15.82 3.92 27.45
N ARG A 250 16.91 3.90 26.71
CA ARG A 250 18.20 3.35 27.17
C ARG A 250 18.75 4.12 28.36
N GLU A 251 18.69 5.44 28.32
CA GLU A 251 19.19 6.29 29.40
C GLU A 251 18.34 6.14 30.66
N THR A 252 17.02 6.08 30.53
CA THR A 252 16.11 5.82 31.66
C THR A 252 16.43 4.48 32.33
N LEU A 253 16.61 3.41 31.55
CA LEU A 253 16.99 2.10 32.08
C LEU A 253 18.36 2.11 32.76
N ARG A 254 19.33 2.84 32.21
CA ARG A 254 20.66 3.02 32.84
C ARG A 254 20.53 3.71 34.18
N GLN A 255 19.80 4.82 34.25
CA GLN A 255 19.57 5.54 35.51
C GLN A 255 18.86 4.68 36.55
N GLU A 256 17.87 3.89 36.15
CA GLU A 256 17.22 2.94 37.05
C GLU A 256 18.21 1.90 37.59
N LEU A 257 19.05 1.32 36.75
CA LEU A 257 20.07 0.35 37.18
C LEU A 257 21.10 1.00 38.12
N ASP A 258 21.61 2.18 37.78
CA ASP A 258 22.58 2.90 38.61
C ASP A 258 21.99 3.27 39.97
N SER A 259 20.73 3.71 40.02
CA SER A 259 20.03 4.00 41.27
C SER A 259 19.86 2.75 42.15
N ARG A 260 19.56 1.59 41.55
CA ARG A 260 19.45 0.31 42.26
C ARG A 260 20.81 -0.16 42.77
N ILE A 261 21.86 -0.03 41.96
CA ILE A 261 23.24 -0.37 42.35
C ILE A 261 23.67 0.50 43.54
N ALA A 262 23.44 1.81 43.48
CA ALA A 262 23.75 2.73 44.57
C ALA A 262 22.98 2.40 45.86
N ALA A 263 21.69 2.04 45.74
CA ALA A 263 20.88 1.62 46.89
C ALA A 263 21.42 0.33 47.52
N ILE A 264 21.78 -0.68 46.71
CA ILE A 264 22.39 -1.93 47.18
C ILE A 264 23.73 -1.66 47.85
N GLN A 265 24.59 -0.83 47.25
CA GLN A 265 25.88 -0.45 47.82
C GLN A 265 25.72 0.25 49.18
N LYS A 266 24.73 1.15 49.30
CA LYS A 266 24.41 1.82 50.56
C LYS A 266 23.93 0.82 51.63
N MET A 267 23.01 -0.08 51.29
CA MET A 267 22.55 -1.13 52.21
C MET A 267 23.70 -2.04 52.65
N ALA A 268 24.62 -2.39 51.74
CA ALA A 268 25.81 -3.16 52.07
C ALA A 268 26.74 -2.39 53.02
N ALA A 269 26.97 -1.10 52.78
CA ALA A 269 27.76 -0.25 53.66
C ALA A 269 27.13 -0.12 55.07
N ASP A 270 25.83 0.12 55.14
CA ASP A 270 25.08 0.19 56.41
C ASP A 270 25.15 -1.14 57.18
N ALA A 271 25.05 -2.28 56.47
CA ALA A 271 25.21 -3.61 57.06
C ALA A 271 26.63 -3.86 57.59
N LEU A 272 27.67 -3.37 56.90
CA LEU A 272 29.05 -3.44 57.39
C LEU A 272 29.25 -2.60 58.66
N VAL A 273 28.70 -1.39 58.72
CA VAL A 273 28.74 -0.53 59.93
C VAL A 273 27.97 -1.17 61.08
N ALA A 274 26.80 -1.75 60.80
CA ALA A 274 26.01 -2.48 61.79
C ALA A 274 26.78 -3.70 62.33
N ALA A 275 27.49 -4.45 61.47
CA ALA A 275 28.31 -5.58 61.89
C ALA A 275 29.49 -5.16 62.79
N GLN A 276 30.11 -4.00 62.53
CA GLN A 276 31.22 -3.48 63.36
C GLN A 276 30.77 -2.98 64.74
N SER A 277 29.50 -2.57 64.88
CA SER A 277 28.94 -2.07 66.15
C SER A 277 28.34 -3.15 67.04
N VAL A 278 28.30 -4.42 66.60
CA VAL A 278 27.97 -5.54 67.48
C VAL A 278 29.19 -5.81 68.39
N GLU A 279 29.20 -5.17 69.55
CA GLU A 279 30.12 -5.50 70.64
C GLU A 279 30.05 -7.01 70.92
N VAL A 280 31.21 -7.69 70.81
CA VAL A 280 31.35 -9.10 71.14
C VAL A 280 30.94 -9.27 72.60
N PRO A 281 29.87 -10.03 72.93
CA PRO A 281 29.51 -10.24 74.32
C PRO A 281 30.68 -10.94 75.01
N GLU A 282 31.23 -10.29 76.03
CA GLU A 282 32.30 -10.80 76.89
C GLU A 282 31.91 -12.22 77.33
N ILE A 283 32.59 -13.23 76.77
CA ILE A 283 32.37 -14.63 77.14
C ILE A 283 32.93 -14.76 78.55
N LYS A 284 32.08 -14.53 79.55
CA LYS A 284 32.36 -14.92 80.92
C LYS A 284 32.54 -16.43 80.89
N THR A 285 33.80 -16.85 80.97
CA THR A 285 34.19 -18.24 81.07
C THR A 285 33.51 -18.82 82.31
N ILE A 286 32.42 -19.56 82.09
CA ILE A 286 31.83 -20.35 83.16
C ILE A 286 32.86 -21.43 83.48
N GLN A 287 33.64 -21.24 84.55
CA GLN A 287 34.43 -22.31 85.14
C GLN A 287 33.46 -23.44 85.51
N ARG A 288 33.36 -24.45 84.64
CA ARG A 288 32.74 -25.71 85.02
C ARG A 288 33.68 -26.36 86.03
N LYS A 289 33.27 -26.37 87.30
CA LYS A 289 33.84 -27.27 88.30
C LYS A 289 33.81 -28.68 87.70
N PRO A 290 34.93 -29.45 87.72
CA PRO A 290 34.93 -30.81 87.23
C PRO A 290 34.02 -31.65 88.14
N GLY A 291 32.81 -31.92 87.67
CA GLY A 291 31.90 -32.86 88.32
C GLY A 291 32.47 -34.27 88.19
N CYS A 292 32.49 -35.00 89.30
CA CYS A 292 33.03 -36.36 89.48
C CYS A 292 32.45 -37.47 88.60
N LEU A 293 31.65 -37.17 87.57
CA LEU A 293 31.00 -38.16 86.70
C LEU A 293 31.74 -38.42 85.38
N GLY A 294 32.85 -37.75 85.10
CA GLY A 294 33.65 -37.93 83.87
C GLY A 294 34.62 -39.12 83.86
N ALA A 295 34.72 -39.90 84.95
CA ALA A 295 35.74 -40.95 85.08
C ALA A 295 35.25 -42.38 84.73
N LEU A 296 33.95 -42.60 84.48
CA LEU A 296 33.40 -43.96 84.28
C LEU A 296 33.01 -44.30 82.82
N LEU A 297 33.03 -43.32 81.93
CA LEU A 297 32.78 -43.54 80.50
C LEU A 297 33.88 -42.81 79.75
N GLY A 298 34.91 -43.54 79.32
CA GLY A 298 35.99 -43.05 78.48
C GLY A 298 35.48 -42.60 77.11
N MET A 299 34.80 -41.47 77.07
CA MET A 299 34.34 -40.81 75.86
C MET A 299 35.08 -39.48 75.75
N SER A 300 36.04 -39.47 74.82
CA SER A 300 36.69 -38.27 74.30
C SER A 300 35.66 -37.19 74.01
N GLY A 301 35.95 -35.98 74.48
CA GLY A 301 35.05 -34.85 74.40
C GLY A 301 34.87 -34.34 72.98
N ASP A 302 33.66 -34.50 72.46
CA ASP A 302 33.09 -33.58 71.47
C ASP A 302 32.25 -32.55 72.22
N THR A 303 32.83 -31.38 72.46
CA THR A 303 32.08 -30.19 72.83
C THR A 303 31.15 -29.79 71.68
N GLN A 304 29.91 -30.28 71.68
CA GLN A 304 28.84 -29.65 70.90
C GLN A 304 28.48 -28.30 71.54
N ILE A 305 28.92 -27.23 70.89
CA ILE A 305 28.43 -25.88 71.16
C ILE A 305 27.08 -25.75 70.42
N VAL A 306 25.98 -25.99 71.13
CA VAL A 306 24.64 -25.61 70.66
C VAL A 306 24.47 -24.12 70.94
N THR A 307 24.76 -23.27 69.96
CA THR A 307 24.33 -21.86 69.96
C THR A 307 22.91 -21.77 69.43
N THR A 308 21.93 -21.73 70.32
CA THR A 308 20.57 -21.29 69.95
C THR A 308 20.57 -19.76 69.76
N PRO A 309 20.18 -19.20 68.60
CA PRO A 309 19.96 -17.76 68.50
C PRO A 309 18.72 -17.36 69.31
N ARG A 310 18.94 -16.53 70.34
CA ARG A 310 17.90 -15.94 71.19
C ARG A 310 17.09 -14.95 70.37
N LYS A 311 15.90 -15.38 69.93
CA LYS A 311 14.90 -14.58 69.21
C LYS A 311 14.47 -13.38 70.06
N LYS A 312 14.99 -12.18 69.77
CA LYS A 312 14.58 -10.92 70.38
C LYS A 312 13.18 -10.58 69.83
N LYS A 313 12.19 -10.53 70.71
CA LYS A 313 10.78 -10.22 70.42
C LYS A 313 10.65 -8.73 70.10
N PRO A 314 10.31 -8.29 68.86
CA PRO A 314 9.94 -6.91 68.62
C PRO A 314 8.56 -6.65 69.22
N ALA A 315 8.45 -5.55 69.96
CA ALA A 315 7.21 -5.06 70.54
C ALA A 315 6.26 -4.59 69.42
N GLY A 316 4.99 -5.00 69.56
CA GLY A 316 3.78 -4.36 69.09
C GLY A 316 3.82 -3.50 67.81
N GLY A 317 3.49 -4.11 66.68
CA GLY A 317 2.93 -3.43 65.51
C GLY A 317 1.77 -4.27 64.96
N LYS A 318 0.56 -3.70 64.91
CA LYS A 318 -0.67 -4.33 64.41
C LYS A 318 -0.46 -4.95 63.01
N PRO A 319 -0.95 -6.17 62.73
CA PRO A 319 -0.99 -6.68 61.36
C PRO A 319 -2.10 -5.98 60.57
N ALA A 320 -1.71 -5.35 59.46
CA ALA A 320 -2.64 -4.96 58.39
C ALA A 320 -3.11 -6.21 57.61
N PRO A 321 -4.33 -6.23 57.05
CA PRO A 321 -4.88 -7.40 56.38
C PRO A 321 -4.15 -7.73 55.05
N PRO A 322 -4.20 -9.00 54.60
CA PRO A 322 -3.52 -9.43 53.38
C PRO A 322 -4.19 -8.87 52.13
N SER A 323 -3.48 -8.01 51.40
CA SER A 323 -3.78 -7.71 50.00
C SER A 323 -3.43 -8.93 49.14
N GLY A 324 -4.44 -9.48 48.46
CA GLY A 324 -4.34 -10.66 47.61
C GLY A 324 -3.43 -10.49 46.38
N PRO A 325 -3.27 -11.57 45.58
CA PRO A 325 -2.41 -11.56 44.41
C PRO A 325 -2.93 -10.57 43.36
N ALA A 326 -2.07 -9.64 42.97
CA ALA A 326 -2.33 -8.69 41.90
C ALA A 326 -2.60 -9.45 40.59
N SER A 327 -3.82 -9.28 40.12
CA SER A 327 -4.28 -9.38 38.75
C SER A 327 -3.25 -8.82 37.76
N GLY A 328 -3.09 -9.53 36.64
CA GLY A 328 -2.22 -9.16 35.53
C GLY A 328 -2.53 -7.79 34.92
N PRO A 329 -1.63 -7.27 34.07
CA PRO A 329 -1.75 -5.93 33.50
C PRO A 329 -2.98 -5.84 32.59
N ALA A 330 -3.93 -4.98 32.97
CA ALA A 330 -4.98 -4.52 32.08
C ALA A 330 -4.37 -3.68 30.95
N PRO A 331 -4.77 -3.88 29.68
CA PRO A 331 -4.38 -3.01 28.57
C PRO A 331 -5.18 -1.71 28.67
N GLY A 332 -4.52 -0.55 28.83
CA GLY A 332 -5.22 0.74 28.75
C GLY A 332 -4.71 1.89 29.62
N ALA A 333 -3.51 1.82 30.20
CA ALA A 333 -2.89 2.99 30.81
C ALA A 333 -2.37 3.94 29.70
N MET A 334 -3.26 4.84 29.30
CA MET A 334 -3.01 5.98 28.44
C MET A 334 -1.88 6.83 29.06
N TYR A 335 -0.69 6.81 28.46
CA TYR A 335 0.45 7.62 28.89
C TYR A 335 0.10 9.12 28.84
N PRO A 336 0.52 9.94 29.83
CA PRO A 336 0.35 11.38 29.75
C PRO A 336 1.22 11.94 28.62
N ARG A 337 0.57 12.63 27.68
CA ARG A 337 1.20 13.34 26.55
C ARG A 337 2.14 14.42 27.11
N PRO A 338 3.44 14.46 26.73
CA PRO A 338 4.32 15.54 27.12
C PRO A 338 3.82 16.86 26.52
N THR A 339 3.65 17.87 27.37
CA THR A 339 3.36 19.23 26.96
C THR A 339 4.51 19.78 26.13
N ARG A 340 4.16 20.33 24.96
CA ARG A 340 5.06 21.00 24.02
C ARG A 340 5.83 22.13 24.72
N PRO A 341 7.14 22.30 24.49
CA PRO A 341 7.87 23.47 25.00
C PRO A 341 7.38 24.74 24.30
N PRO A 342 7.39 25.90 24.99
CA PRO A 342 7.01 27.18 24.40
C PRO A 342 8.03 27.63 23.34
N GLU A 343 7.52 28.31 22.33
CA GLU A 343 8.22 28.79 21.12
C GLU A 343 9.33 29.80 21.39
#